data_AF-A0A923IZ35-F1
#
_entry.id   AF-A0A923IZ35-F1
#
_cell.length_a   1.000
_cell.length_b   1.000
_cell.length_c   1.000
_cell.angle_alpha   90.00
_cell.angle_beta   90.00
_cell.angle_gamma   90.00
#
_symmetry.space_group_name_H-M   'P 1'
#
loop_
_entity.id
_entity.type
_entity.pdbx_description
1 polymer ?
#
loop_
_entity_poly.entity_id
_entity_poly.type
_entity_poly.pdbx_seq_one_letter_code
_entity_poly.pdbx_strand_id
1 'polypeptide(L)'
;MGHWSQWAPEDWPETYQNPSYPNMFAAGIAFAPPHQISKPRKNAKGTPIAPAPPRTGQPSGTIARAVAETIADRIKGKKRPPRRASMTEMGASRVASTGANLLNGSAAAMIMYPIVPNPEKYPLTGRHPYHTRGEIGLFGHWIKYMLHHLFIYKAKARPGWPLIPE
;
A
#
# COMPACT_ATOMS: atom_id res chain seq x y z
N MET A 1 -4.23 11.37 25.40
CA MET A 1 -4.11 10.18 24.53
C MET A 1 -5.43 10.03 23.81
N GLY A 2 -5.46 10.25 22.49
CA GLY A 2 -6.73 10.26 21.72
C GLY A 2 -7.45 8.91 21.77
N HIS A 3 -8.78 8.96 21.85
CA HIS A 3 -9.65 7.78 21.81
C HIS A 3 -9.66 7.20 20.39
N TRP A 4 -9.31 5.91 20.24
CA TRP A 4 -9.31 5.17 18.97
C TRP A 4 -10.65 5.22 18.20
N SER A 5 -11.74 5.54 18.90
CA SER A 5 -13.09 5.69 18.35
C SER A 5 -13.29 6.98 17.53
N GLN A 6 -12.29 7.86 17.47
CA GLN A 6 -12.35 9.13 16.73
C GLN A 6 -11.62 9.08 15.38
N TRP A 7 -10.99 7.95 15.03
CA TRP A 7 -10.21 7.84 13.80
C TRP A 7 -11.10 7.47 12.63
N ALA A 8 -10.99 8.27 11.58
CA ALA A 8 -11.77 8.12 10.36
C ALA A 8 -10.85 7.63 9.22
N PRO A 9 -11.34 6.77 8.32
CA PRO A 9 -10.60 6.42 7.10
C PRO A 9 -10.12 7.67 6.33
N GLU A 10 -10.90 8.75 6.35
CA GLU A 10 -10.66 10.02 5.67
C GLU A 10 -9.49 10.82 6.25
N ASP A 11 -9.00 10.46 7.46
CA ASP A 11 -7.79 11.08 8.04
C ASP A 11 -6.54 10.77 7.19
N TRP A 12 -6.59 9.73 6.36
CA TRP A 12 -5.47 9.29 5.52
C TRP A 12 -5.33 10.13 4.26
N PRO A 13 -4.09 10.47 3.86
CA PRO A 13 -3.86 11.25 2.66
C PRO A 13 -4.28 10.49 1.41
N GLU A 14 -4.88 11.22 0.47
CA GLU A 14 -5.31 10.69 -0.83
C GLU A 14 -4.42 11.17 -1.98
N THR A 15 -3.90 12.40 -1.91
CA THR A 15 -3.09 13.03 -2.98
C THR A 15 -1.61 13.09 -2.65
N TYR A 16 -1.25 12.91 -1.38
CA TYR A 16 0.12 12.94 -0.87
C TYR A 16 0.88 14.25 -1.13
N GLN A 17 0.15 15.31 -1.49
CA GLN A 17 0.66 16.66 -1.61
C GLN A 17 0.75 17.29 -0.21
N ASN A 18 1.82 18.05 0.05
CA ASN A 18 1.92 18.80 1.28
C ASN A 18 0.86 19.93 1.32
N PRO A 19 0.16 20.12 2.47
CA PRO A 19 -0.89 21.14 2.57
C PRO A 19 -0.37 22.58 2.60
N SER A 20 0.89 22.80 3.00
CA SER A 20 1.51 24.14 3.08
C SER A 20 2.31 24.49 1.83
N TYR A 21 2.97 23.50 1.22
CA TYR A 21 3.86 23.69 0.07
C TYR A 21 3.29 22.98 -1.16
N PRO A 22 2.69 23.72 -2.11
CA PRO A 22 1.95 23.09 -3.20
C PRO A 22 2.84 22.29 -4.16
N ASN A 23 4.15 22.56 -4.22
CA ASN A 23 5.13 21.85 -5.04
C ASN A 23 5.79 20.66 -4.33
N MET A 24 5.40 20.33 -3.11
CA MET A 24 5.99 19.24 -2.32
C MET A 24 5.04 18.05 -2.18
N PHE A 25 5.58 16.84 -2.29
CA PHE A 25 4.83 15.58 -2.22
C PHE A 25 5.61 14.53 -1.43
N ALA A 26 4.90 13.59 -0.78
CA ALA A 26 5.51 12.51 0.00
C ALA A 26 4.95 11.14 -0.40
N ALA A 27 5.73 10.35 -1.13
CA ALA A 27 5.32 9.01 -1.58
C ALA A 27 6.00 7.88 -0.78
N GLY A 28 5.35 6.71 -0.75
CA GLY A 28 5.92 5.49 -0.17
C GLY A 28 6.11 5.57 1.36
N ILE A 29 7.32 5.25 1.85
CA ILE A 29 7.60 5.23 3.30
C ILE A 29 7.63 6.65 3.88
N ALA A 30 7.89 7.67 3.07
CA ALA A 30 8.16 9.03 3.53
C ALA A 30 6.95 9.79 4.06
N PHE A 31 5.72 9.44 3.66
CA PHE A 31 4.55 10.12 4.22
C PHE A 31 4.34 9.71 5.68
N ALA A 32 3.84 10.66 6.47
CA ALA A 32 3.51 10.44 7.87
C ALA A 32 2.09 9.86 7.99
N PRO A 33 1.92 8.64 8.53
CA PRO A 33 0.59 8.14 8.84
C PRO A 33 -0.08 9.01 9.91
N PRO A 34 -1.35 9.42 9.73
CA PRO A 34 -2.06 10.25 10.71
C PRO A 34 -2.25 9.51 12.04
N HIS A 35 -2.40 8.18 11.96
CA HIS A 35 -2.65 7.32 13.10
C HIS A 35 -2.32 5.85 12.77
N GLN A 36 -2.49 4.96 13.76
CA GLN A 36 -2.27 3.51 13.58
C GLN A 36 -3.45 2.88 12.83
N ILE A 37 -3.22 1.72 12.20
CA ILE A 37 -4.26 1.01 11.43
C ILE A 37 -5.09 0.04 12.28
N SER A 38 -4.58 -0.37 13.44
CA SER A 38 -5.28 -1.28 14.34
C SER A 38 -5.15 -0.79 15.77
N LYS A 39 -6.09 -1.21 16.63
CA LYS A 39 -6.10 -0.89 18.06
C LYS A 39 -4.80 -1.33 18.74
N PRO A 40 -3.99 -0.40 19.26
CA PRO A 40 -2.78 -0.71 20.00
C PRO A 40 -3.11 -1.39 21.30
N ARG A 41 -2.15 -2.22 21.69
CA ARG A 41 -2.20 -3.02 22.90
C ARG A 41 -1.04 -2.62 23.80
N LYS A 42 -1.03 -3.17 25.01
CA LYS A 42 0.11 -3.09 25.92
C LYS A 42 0.44 -4.50 26.40
N ASN A 43 1.72 -4.78 26.68
CA ASN A 43 2.09 -6.00 27.39
C ASN A 43 1.80 -5.87 28.90
N ALA A 44 2.06 -6.94 29.67
CA ALA A 44 1.88 -6.96 31.12
C ALA A 44 2.71 -5.89 31.87
N LYS A 45 3.82 -5.41 31.28
CA LYS A 45 4.67 -4.35 31.83
C LYS A 45 4.27 -2.94 31.38
N GLY A 46 3.15 -2.80 30.64
CA GLY A 46 2.66 -1.52 30.15
C GLY A 46 3.34 -1.00 28.87
N THR A 47 4.27 -1.75 28.25
CA THR A 47 4.93 -1.36 26.99
C THR A 47 3.90 -1.27 25.86
N PRO A 48 3.78 -0.13 25.16
CA PRO A 48 2.91 0.01 24.00
C PRO A 48 3.31 -0.92 22.85
N ILE A 49 2.32 -1.59 22.26
CA ILE A 49 2.46 -2.46 21.09
C ILE A 49 1.47 -1.97 20.04
N ALA A 50 1.99 -1.30 19.00
CA ALA A 50 1.22 -0.78 17.89
C ALA A 50 1.90 -1.17 16.56
N PRO A 51 1.19 -1.82 15.62
CA PRO A 51 1.79 -2.18 14.35
C PRO A 51 1.88 -0.96 13.43
N ALA A 52 3.08 -0.66 12.96
CA ALA A 52 3.29 0.41 11.99
C ALA A 52 2.50 0.16 10.70
N PRO A 53 1.85 1.20 10.13
CA PRO A 53 1.16 1.08 8.87
C PRO A 53 2.04 0.57 7.72
N PRO A 54 1.54 -0.37 6.90
CA PRO A 54 2.32 -0.96 5.82
C PRO A 54 2.46 0.02 4.66
N ARG A 55 3.69 0.42 4.37
CA ARG A 55 4.05 1.28 3.22
C ARG A 55 4.90 0.49 2.23
N THR A 56 4.33 -0.62 1.74
CA THR A 56 5.05 -1.63 0.95
C THR A 56 5.14 -1.29 -0.53
N GLY A 57 5.82 -2.14 -1.31
CA GLY A 57 6.08 -1.93 -2.74
C GLY A 57 4.86 -1.55 -3.56
N GLN A 58 3.80 -2.37 -3.56
CA GLN A 58 2.60 -2.10 -4.37
C GLN A 58 1.92 -0.77 -3.99
N PRO A 59 1.59 -0.48 -2.70
CA PRO A 59 1.05 0.82 -2.33
C PRO A 59 1.99 1.97 -2.68
N SER A 60 3.30 1.81 -2.47
CA SER A 60 4.30 2.84 -2.80
C SER A 60 4.34 3.13 -4.29
N GLY A 61 4.24 2.11 -5.15
CA GLY A 61 4.17 2.26 -6.61
C GLY A 61 2.91 2.99 -7.06
N THR A 62 1.74 2.60 -6.54
CA THR A 62 0.47 3.28 -6.83
C THR A 62 0.51 4.75 -6.41
N ILE A 63 1.00 5.03 -5.20
CA ILE A 63 1.15 6.40 -4.68
C ILE A 63 2.13 7.21 -5.53
N ALA A 64 3.31 6.65 -5.82
CA ALA A 64 4.34 7.31 -6.62
C ALA A 64 3.83 7.66 -8.02
N ARG A 65 3.05 6.77 -8.64
CA ARG A 65 2.42 7.03 -9.93
C ARG A 65 1.42 8.19 -9.85
N ALA A 66 0.53 8.21 -8.86
CA ALA A 66 -0.43 9.31 -8.68
C ALA A 66 0.28 10.66 -8.48
N VAL A 67 1.33 10.69 -7.67
CA VAL A 67 2.16 11.88 -7.45
C VAL A 67 2.84 12.31 -8.76
N ALA A 68 3.48 11.39 -9.49
CA ALA A 68 4.18 11.68 -10.73
C ALA A 68 3.23 12.20 -11.82
N GLU A 69 2.05 11.59 -11.97
CA GLU A 69 1.03 12.04 -12.92
C GLU A 69 0.49 13.44 -12.56
N THR A 70 0.33 13.75 -11.27
CA THR A 70 -0.05 15.08 -10.80
C THR A 70 1.01 16.13 -11.15
N ILE A 71 2.28 15.84 -10.89
CA ILE A 71 3.41 16.72 -11.23
C ILE A 71 3.46 16.94 -12.75
N ALA A 72 3.34 15.86 -13.53
CA ALA A 72 3.36 15.93 -14.98
C ALA A 72 2.19 16.77 -15.55
N ASP A 73 0.98 16.61 -15.02
CA ASP A 73 -0.17 17.42 -15.43
C ASP A 73 0.05 18.91 -15.11
N ARG A 74 0.69 19.25 -13.97
CA ARG A 74 1.04 20.63 -13.59
C ARG A 74 2.11 21.25 -14.47
N ILE A 75 3.21 20.54 -14.74
CA ILE A 75 4.28 21.01 -15.64
C ILE A 75 3.72 21.30 -17.03
N LYS A 76 2.75 20.49 -17.48
CA LYS A 76 2.06 20.68 -18.77
C LYS A 76 0.94 21.74 -18.73
N GLY A 77 0.78 22.48 -17.63
CA GLY A 77 -0.22 23.55 -17.50
C GLY A 77 -1.67 23.06 -17.47
N LYS A 78 -1.93 21.76 -17.24
CA LYS A 78 -3.29 21.23 -17.21
C LYS A 78 -3.98 21.56 -15.90
N LYS A 79 -5.19 22.12 -15.99
CA LYS A 79 -6.06 22.39 -14.83
C LYS A 79 -6.83 21.13 -14.40
N ARG A 80 -6.11 20.12 -13.90
CA ARG A 80 -6.70 18.87 -13.39
C ARG A 80 -6.54 18.78 -11.87
N PRO A 81 -7.50 18.17 -11.15
CA PRO A 81 -7.31 17.87 -9.74
C PRO A 81 -6.12 16.91 -9.58
N PRO A 82 -5.43 16.94 -8.42
CA PRO A 82 -4.42 15.95 -8.09
C PRO A 82 -4.96 14.52 -8.22
N ARG A 83 -4.14 13.60 -8.68
CA ARG A 83 -4.49 12.18 -8.72
C ARG A 83 -4.59 11.66 -7.29
N ARG A 84 -5.58 10.80 -7.06
CA ARG A 84 -5.86 10.19 -5.76
C ARG A 84 -5.38 8.75 -5.75
N ALA A 85 -4.78 8.34 -4.64
CA ALA A 85 -4.36 6.99 -4.32
C ALA A 85 -4.59 6.74 -2.83
N SER A 86 -5.84 6.74 -2.38
CA SER A 86 -6.17 6.55 -0.97
C SER A 86 -5.89 5.13 -0.49
N MET A 87 -5.24 5.00 0.67
CA MET A 87 -5.04 3.70 1.33
C MET A 87 -6.35 3.05 1.82
N THR A 88 -7.45 3.80 1.83
CA THR A 88 -8.82 3.32 2.11
C THR A 88 -9.53 2.75 0.89
N GLU A 89 -8.96 2.94 -0.31
CA GLU A 89 -9.53 2.52 -1.59
C GLU A 89 -8.59 1.64 -2.42
N MET A 90 -7.38 1.36 -1.93
CA MET A 90 -6.43 0.44 -2.56
C MET A 90 -6.19 -0.80 -1.70
N GLY A 91 -5.71 -1.86 -2.34
CA GLY A 91 -5.25 -3.07 -1.67
C GLY A 91 -3.74 -3.05 -1.48
N ALA A 92 -3.23 -3.95 -0.64
CA ALA A 92 -1.81 -4.27 -0.59
C ALA A 92 -1.62 -5.78 -0.75
N SER A 93 -0.75 -6.14 -1.70
CA SER A 93 -0.31 -7.51 -1.91
C SER A 93 1.09 -7.71 -1.32
N ARG A 94 1.28 -8.79 -0.57
CA ARG A 94 2.57 -9.22 -0.05
C ARG A 94 2.80 -10.68 -0.37
N VAL A 95 4.04 -10.99 -0.73
CA VAL A 95 4.48 -12.37 -0.96
C VAL A 95 5.79 -12.60 -0.20
N ALA A 96 5.74 -13.52 0.74
CA ALA A 96 6.85 -13.90 1.62
C ALA A 96 7.26 -15.35 1.32
N SER A 97 8.50 -15.55 0.89
CA SER A 97 9.03 -16.88 0.59
C SER A 97 9.15 -17.72 1.85
N THR A 98 8.72 -18.98 1.77
CA THR A 98 8.82 -20.00 2.83
C THR A 98 9.64 -21.22 2.39
N GLY A 99 10.14 -21.23 1.14
CA GLY A 99 11.09 -22.21 0.61
C GLY A 99 11.69 -21.72 -0.73
N ALA A 100 12.90 -22.18 -1.06
CA ALA A 100 13.74 -21.59 -2.13
C ALA A 100 13.96 -22.48 -3.36
N ASN A 101 13.13 -23.51 -3.59
CA ASN A 101 13.28 -24.43 -4.71
C ASN A 101 12.31 -24.07 -5.87
N LEU A 102 12.71 -24.26 -7.13
CA LEU A 102 11.89 -23.89 -8.31
C LEU A 102 10.64 -24.77 -8.47
N LEU A 103 10.75 -26.07 -8.17
CA LEU A 103 9.65 -27.03 -8.33
C LEU A 103 8.87 -27.28 -7.03
N ASN A 104 9.55 -27.18 -5.89
CA ASN A 104 8.99 -27.43 -4.55
C ASN A 104 9.02 -26.17 -3.67
N GLY A 105 9.11 -24.99 -4.29
CA GLY A 105 9.10 -23.71 -3.58
C GLY A 105 7.75 -23.46 -2.94
N SER A 106 7.77 -22.65 -1.89
CA SER A 106 6.54 -22.19 -1.25
C SER A 106 6.69 -20.72 -0.88
N ALA A 107 5.58 -20.01 -0.92
CA ALA A 107 5.49 -18.67 -0.37
C ALA A 107 4.09 -18.45 0.20
N ALA A 108 4.03 -17.64 1.25
CA ALA A 108 2.79 -17.05 1.74
C ALA A 108 2.48 -15.81 0.91
N ALA A 109 1.40 -15.86 0.13
CA ALA A 109 0.87 -14.73 -0.61
C ALA A 109 -0.38 -14.22 0.10
N MET A 110 -0.45 -12.91 0.36
CA MET A 110 -1.56 -12.27 1.06
C MET A 110 -1.97 -10.99 0.35
N ILE A 111 -3.27 -10.78 0.23
CA ILE A 111 -3.88 -9.53 -0.23
C ILE A 111 -4.71 -8.99 0.93
N MET A 112 -4.62 -7.68 1.18
CA MET A 112 -5.50 -6.99 2.12
C MET A 112 -6.15 -5.81 1.42
N TYR A 113 -7.48 -5.75 1.46
CA TYR A 113 -8.26 -4.68 0.83
C TYR A 113 -9.43 -4.22 1.71
N PRO A 114 -9.57 -2.91 1.96
CA PRO A 114 -8.56 -1.87 1.78
C PRO A 114 -7.38 -2.02 2.77
N ILE A 115 -6.29 -1.31 2.51
CA ILE A 115 -5.11 -1.32 3.40
C ILE A 115 -5.49 -0.76 4.77
N VAL A 116 -6.07 0.45 4.77
CA VAL A 116 -6.66 1.10 5.94
C VAL A 116 -8.10 0.60 6.07
N PRO A 117 -8.45 -0.09 7.17
CA PRO A 117 -9.79 -0.62 7.38
C PRO A 117 -10.84 0.49 7.36
N ASN A 118 -11.96 0.23 6.71
CA ASN A 118 -13.14 1.09 6.70
C ASN A 118 -14.34 0.30 7.28
N PRO A 119 -14.63 0.47 8.59
CA PRO A 119 -15.76 -0.21 9.25
C PRO A 119 -17.13 0.21 8.72
N GLU A 120 -17.28 1.44 8.20
CA GLU A 120 -18.55 1.89 7.62
C GLU A 120 -18.89 1.08 6.35
N LYS A 121 -17.88 0.84 5.51
CA LYS A 121 -18.04 0.07 4.27
C LYS A 121 -18.02 -1.45 4.49
N TYR A 122 -17.24 -1.91 5.46
CA TYR A 122 -17.07 -3.34 5.77
C TYR A 122 -17.25 -3.60 7.28
N PRO A 123 -18.50 -3.77 7.76
CA PRO A 123 -18.82 -3.75 9.19
C PRO A 123 -18.10 -4.78 10.06
N LEU A 124 -17.76 -5.95 9.50
CA LEU A 124 -17.20 -7.06 10.29
C LEU A 124 -15.72 -6.86 10.65
N THR A 125 -14.90 -6.42 9.70
CA THR A 125 -13.44 -6.36 9.86
C THR A 125 -12.81 -5.05 9.41
N GLY A 126 -13.63 -4.13 8.90
CA GLY A 126 -13.17 -2.97 8.11
C GLY A 126 -12.52 -3.36 6.79
N ARG A 127 -12.54 -4.65 6.42
CA ARG A 127 -11.94 -5.16 5.19
C ARG A 127 -12.92 -5.99 4.38
N HIS A 128 -12.70 -5.97 3.07
CA HIS A 128 -13.50 -6.73 2.14
C HIS A 128 -13.29 -8.23 2.37
N PRO A 129 -14.37 -9.02 2.55
CA PRO A 129 -14.26 -10.43 2.93
C PRO A 129 -13.59 -11.29 1.85
N TYR A 130 -13.86 -11.04 0.56
CA TYR A 130 -13.28 -11.82 -0.54
C TYR A 130 -11.92 -11.29 -1.07
N HIS A 131 -11.67 -9.98 -0.97
CA HIS A 131 -10.43 -9.36 -1.44
C HIS A 131 -9.36 -9.23 -0.34
N THR A 132 -9.65 -9.74 0.86
CA THR A 132 -8.68 -9.92 1.94
C THR A 132 -8.50 -11.40 2.20
N ARG A 133 -7.43 -11.99 1.65
CA ARG A 133 -7.16 -13.42 1.74
C ARG A 133 -5.66 -13.71 1.72
N GLY A 134 -5.29 -14.86 2.24
CA GLY A 134 -3.92 -15.35 2.22
C GLY A 134 -3.88 -16.85 1.90
N GLU A 135 -2.94 -17.23 1.04
CA GLU A 135 -2.74 -18.61 0.62
C GLU A 135 -1.24 -18.93 0.68
N ILE A 136 -0.91 -20.17 1.04
CA ILE A 136 0.46 -20.68 1.05
C ILE A 136 0.57 -21.72 -0.05
N GLY A 137 1.60 -21.60 -0.88
CA GLY A 137 1.89 -22.64 -1.86
C GLY A 137 2.87 -22.21 -2.95
N LEU A 138 3.04 -23.10 -3.92
CA LEU A 138 3.94 -22.93 -5.06
C LEU A 138 3.55 -21.73 -5.94
N PHE A 139 2.25 -21.42 -6.04
CA PHE A 139 1.75 -20.24 -6.76
C PHE A 139 2.38 -18.94 -6.25
N GLY A 140 2.46 -18.75 -4.92
CA GLY A 140 3.11 -17.59 -4.34
C GLY A 140 4.60 -17.52 -4.69
N HIS A 141 5.29 -18.65 -4.73
CA HIS A 141 6.70 -18.71 -5.12
C HIS A 141 6.91 -18.20 -6.55
N TRP A 142 6.11 -18.70 -7.51
CA TRP A 142 6.19 -18.24 -8.90
C TRP A 142 5.81 -16.77 -9.06
N ILE A 143 4.75 -16.30 -8.38
CA ILE A 143 4.41 -14.86 -8.38
C ILE A 143 5.60 -14.03 -7.89
N LYS A 144 6.24 -14.43 -6.79
CA LYS A 144 7.41 -13.71 -6.25
C LYS A 144 8.52 -13.64 -7.29
N TYR A 145 8.81 -14.77 -7.95
CA TYR A 145 9.83 -14.87 -8.99
C TYR A 145 9.52 -13.95 -10.19
N MET A 146 8.29 -13.99 -10.71
CA MET A 146 7.86 -13.13 -11.81
C MET A 146 7.95 -11.64 -11.43
N LEU A 147 7.40 -11.26 -10.27
CA LEU A 147 7.41 -9.88 -9.79
C LEU A 147 8.84 -9.35 -9.60
N HIS A 148 9.77 -10.19 -9.15
CA HIS A 148 11.18 -9.83 -9.03
C HIS A 148 11.78 -9.44 -10.38
N HIS A 149 11.60 -10.28 -11.40
CA HIS A 149 12.15 -10.03 -12.73
C HIS A 149 11.46 -8.87 -13.44
N LEU A 150 10.13 -8.77 -13.34
CA LEU A 150 9.35 -7.68 -13.92
C LEU A 150 9.71 -6.34 -13.27
N PHE A 151 9.92 -6.30 -11.96
CA PHE A 151 10.36 -5.09 -11.26
C PHE A 151 11.72 -4.61 -11.78
N ILE A 152 12.71 -5.51 -11.89
CA ILE A 152 14.04 -5.15 -12.41
C ILE A 152 13.97 -4.73 -13.88
N TYR A 153 13.16 -5.42 -14.69
CA TYR A 153 12.94 -5.08 -16.09
C TYR A 153 12.37 -3.67 -16.24
N LYS A 154 11.33 -3.36 -15.45
CA LYS A 154 10.68 -2.05 -15.40
C LYS A 154 11.63 -0.96 -14.90
N ALA A 155 12.39 -1.23 -13.84
CA ALA A 155 13.36 -0.30 -13.29
C ALA A 155 14.49 0.06 -14.28
N LYS A 156 14.83 -0.85 -15.20
CA LYS A 156 15.78 -0.61 -16.29
C LYS A 156 15.16 0.10 -17.51
N ALA A 157 13.88 0.48 -17.45
CA ALA A 157 13.14 1.14 -18.53
C ALA A 157 13.24 0.44 -19.90
N ARG A 158 13.30 -0.90 -19.89
CA ARG A 158 13.40 -1.70 -21.11
C ARG A 158 12.14 -1.61 -21.97
N PRO A 159 12.19 -1.90 -23.29
CA PRO A 159 11.03 -1.79 -24.18
C PRO A 159 9.78 -2.46 -23.62
N GLY A 160 8.63 -1.77 -23.69
CA GLY A 160 7.36 -2.28 -23.15
C GLY A 160 7.17 -2.11 -21.64
N TRP A 161 8.13 -1.53 -20.90
CA TRP A 161 7.99 -1.30 -19.45
C TRP A 161 6.71 -0.55 -19.02
N PRO A 162 6.12 0.40 -19.78
CA PRO A 162 4.90 1.10 -19.35
C PRO A 162 3.68 0.18 -19.26
N LEU A 163 3.72 -0.99 -19.91
CA LEU A 163 2.65 -1.98 -19.87
C LEU A 163 2.66 -2.79 -18.56
N ILE A 164 3.76 -2.77 -17.81
CA ILE A 164 3.88 -3.47 -16.54
C ILE A 164 3.19 -2.61 -15.46
N PRO A 165 2.09 -3.08 -14.86
CA PRO A 165 1.34 -2.32 -13.87
C PRO A 165 2.14 -2.07 -12.58
N GLU A 166 1.58 -1.23 -11.70
CA GLU A 166 2.08 -1.06 -10.32
C GLU A 166 1.47 -2.09 -9.36
#